data_AF-C7T546-F1
#
_entry.id   AF-C7T546-F1
#
_cell.length_a   1.000
_cell.length_b   1.000
_cell.length_c   1.000
_cell.angle_alpha   90.00
_cell.angle_beta   90.00
_cell.angle_gamma   90.00
#
_symmetry.space_group_name_H-M   'P 1'
#
loop_
_entity.id
_entity.type
_entity.pdbx_description
1 polymer ?
#
loop_
_entity_poly.entity_id
_entity_poly.type
_entity_poly.pdbx_seq_one_letter_code
_entity_poly.pdbx_strand_id
1 'polypeptide(L)'
;MRKIVSLALLALALGLGGCATTSQYGNFVQSAALDQQKLATDAVQQLATLYAPARTRLELQQPTPDPFGQALVKSLRDKGYALLEYAPAGASTQAPASAASQASAPATTAASGGLPLRYVLDQAGDSNLYRLTLMVGNQSITRPYLAQNGTFAPAGYWVRKE
;
A
#
# COMPACT_ATOMS: atom_id res chain seq x y z
N MET A 1 -34.88 12.88 -40.20
CA MET A 1 -34.73 11.69 -39.32
C MET A 1 -33.30 11.15 -39.25
N ARG A 2 -32.56 11.00 -40.37
CA ARG A 2 -31.15 10.54 -40.37
C ARG A 2 -30.18 11.37 -39.52
N LYS A 3 -30.33 12.70 -39.45
CA LYS A 3 -29.43 13.60 -38.69
C LYS A 3 -29.59 13.53 -37.16
N ILE A 4 -30.78 13.12 -36.68
CA ILE A 4 -31.07 13.01 -35.23
C ILE A 4 -30.51 11.69 -34.68
N VAL A 5 -30.55 10.63 -35.48
CA VAL A 5 -29.92 9.33 -35.14
C VAL A 5 -28.40 9.46 -35.02
N SER A 6 -27.77 10.30 -35.86
CA SER A 6 -26.32 10.56 -35.78
C SER A 6 -25.90 11.33 -34.54
N LEU A 7 -26.73 12.25 -34.02
CA LEU A 7 -26.44 12.96 -32.76
C LEU A 7 -26.60 12.05 -31.53
N ALA A 8 -27.54 11.11 -31.56
CA ALA A 8 -27.74 10.16 -30.46
C ALA A 8 -26.60 9.14 -30.35
N LEU A 9 -26.03 8.70 -31.48
CA LEU A 9 -24.86 7.82 -31.47
C LEU A 9 -23.58 8.52 -30.97
N LEU A 10 -23.43 9.83 -31.23
CA LEU A 10 -22.26 10.58 -30.78
C LEU A 10 -22.30 10.88 -29.26
N ALA A 11 -23.50 11.04 -28.68
CA ALA A 11 -23.67 11.21 -27.24
C ALA A 11 -23.39 9.93 -26.42
N LEU A 12 -23.65 8.75 -27.01
CA LEU A 12 -23.40 7.46 -26.34
C LEU A 12 -21.91 7.09 -26.25
N ALA A 13 -21.08 7.64 -27.14
CA ALA A 13 -19.63 7.38 -27.17
C ALA A 13 -18.84 8.16 -26.09
N LEU A 14 -19.39 9.22 -25.50
CA LEU A 14 -18.72 10.02 -24.46
C LEU A 14 -18.87 9.43 -23.04
N GLY A 15 -19.66 8.37 -22.85
CA GLY A 15 -19.91 7.75 -21.54
C GLY A 15 -18.93 6.66 -21.11
N LEU A 16 -18.03 6.19 -22.00
CA LEU A 16 -17.10 5.08 -21.69
C LEU A 16 -15.72 5.55 -21.21
N GLY A 17 -15.58 6.82 -20.81
CA GLY A 17 -14.39 7.36 -20.14
C GLY A 17 -14.24 6.89 -18.69
N GLY A 18 -14.45 5.60 -18.41
CA GLY A 18 -14.09 4.97 -17.15
C GLY A 18 -12.67 4.45 -17.22
N CYS A 19 -11.66 5.33 -17.15
CA CYS A 19 -10.30 4.91 -16.82
C CYS A 19 -10.27 4.44 -15.37
N ALA A 20 -10.82 3.27 -15.08
CA ALA A 20 -10.70 2.65 -13.77
C ALA A 20 -9.28 2.06 -13.67
N THR A 21 -8.31 2.93 -13.37
CA THR A 21 -7.11 2.53 -12.63
C THR A 21 -7.61 2.00 -11.29
N THR A 22 -8.04 0.73 -11.26
CA THR A 22 -8.28 0.05 -9.99
C THR A 22 -6.90 -0.15 -9.38
N SER A 23 -6.59 0.61 -8.32
CA SER A 23 -5.39 0.36 -7.55
C SER A 23 -5.46 -1.08 -7.04
N GLN A 24 -4.48 -1.91 -7.41
CA GLN A 24 -4.39 -3.33 -7.00
C GLN A 24 -4.01 -3.51 -5.52
N TYR A 25 -3.55 -2.44 -4.87
CA TYR A 25 -3.17 -2.42 -3.47
C TYR A 25 -3.73 -1.17 -2.82
N GLY A 26 -3.93 -1.25 -1.51
CA GLY A 26 -4.55 -0.18 -0.74
C GLY A 26 -5.61 -0.70 0.20
N ASN A 27 -6.42 0.24 0.64
CA ASN A 27 -7.53 0.00 1.51
C ASN A 27 -8.83 0.05 0.72
N PHE A 28 -9.53 -1.07 0.71
CA PHE A 28 -10.77 -1.29 -0.03
C PHE A 28 -11.98 -1.37 0.91
N VAL A 29 -11.80 -1.02 2.18
CA VAL A 29 -12.87 -1.00 3.17
C VAL A 29 -13.64 0.32 3.08
N GLN A 30 -14.95 0.23 2.85
CA GLN A 30 -15.83 1.40 2.67
C GLN A 30 -16.23 2.08 3.99
N SER A 31 -15.90 1.48 5.14
CA SER A 31 -16.36 1.97 6.45
C SER A 31 -15.34 2.89 7.11
N ALA A 32 -15.58 4.19 7.04
CA ALA A 32 -14.79 5.22 7.74
C ALA A 32 -14.92 5.15 9.27
N ALA A 33 -15.89 4.39 9.81
CA ALA A 33 -16.18 4.29 11.24
C ALA A 33 -15.30 3.28 11.99
N LEU A 34 -14.51 2.46 11.28
CA LEU A 34 -13.66 1.44 11.91
C LEU A 34 -12.31 2.03 12.32
N ASP A 35 -11.88 1.77 13.55
CA ASP A 35 -10.54 2.16 14.02
C ASP A 35 -9.44 1.36 13.32
N GLN A 36 -8.86 1.98 12.29
CA GLN A 36 -7.79 1.39 11.47
C GLN A 36 -6.40 1.62 12.06
N GLN A 37 -6.26 2.47 13.09
CA GLN A 37 -4.98 2.73 13.74
C GLN A 37 -4.55 1.57 14.63
N LYS A 38 -5.51 0.98 15.36
CA LYS A 38 -5.27 -0.25 16.12
C LYS A 38 -4.85 -1.41 15.21
N LEU A 39 -5.47 -1.49 14.03
CA LEU A 39 -5.13 -2.48 13.00
C LEU A 39 -3.69 -2.28 12.49
N ALA A 40 -3.29 -1.04 12.16
CA ALA A 40 -1.94 -0.73 11.74
C ALA A 40 -0.89 -1.04 12.82
N THR A 41 -1.20 -0.75 14.10
CA THR A 41 -0.30 -1.05 15.23
C THR A 41 -0.07 -2.55 15.37
N ASP A 42 -1.12 -3.37 15.31
CA ASP A 42 -1.02 -4.83 15.33
C ASP A 42 -0.19 -5.37 14.15
N ALA A 43 -0.39 -4.81 12.96
CA ALA A 43 0.39 -5.15 11.78
C ALA A 43 1.89 -4.87 11.97
N VAL A 44 2.24 -3.71 12.52
CA VAL A 44 3.65 -3.34 12.80
C VAL A 44 4.25 -4.20 13.90
N GLN A 45 3.47 -4.58 14.91
CA GLN A 45 3.93 -5.54 15.91
C GLN A 45 4.31 -6.86 15.26
N GLN A 46 3.47 -7.39 14.36
CA GLN A 46 3.78 -8.61 13.62
C GLN A 46 5.02 -8.45 12.74
N LEU A 47 5.12 -7.35 11.98
CA LEU A 47 6.29 -7.07 11.15
C LEU A 47 7.57 -7.06 11.99
N ALA A 48 7.54 -6.49 13.19
CA ALA A 48 8.71 -6.43 14.08
C ALA A 48 9.18 -7.80 14.58
N THR A 49 8.32 -8.82 14.56
CA THR A 49 8.72 -10.20 14.89
C THR A 49 9.50 -10.87 13.75
N LEU A 50 9.33 -10.40 12.52
CA LEU A 50 9.89 -11.00 11.30
C LEU A 50 11.03 -10.18 10.69
N TYR A 51 10.97 -8.86 10.83
CA TYR A 51 11.91 -7.90 10.24
C TYR A 51 12.28 -6.85 11.29
N ALA A 52 13.52 -6.86 11.76
CA ALA A 52 13.93 -6.00 12.87
C ALA A 52 13.98 -4.49 12.48
N PRO A 53 13.31 -3.57 13.19
CA PRO A 53 13.17 -2.16 12.81
C PRO A 53 14.47 -1.42 12.46
N ALA A 54 15.48 -1.51 13.30
CA ALA A 54 16.77 -0.84 13.08
C ALA A 54 17.71 -1.57 12.09
N ARG A 55 17.28 -2.71 11.54
CA ARG A 55 18.05 -3.53 10.59
C ARG A 55 17.33 -3.78 9.29
N THR A 56 16.11 -3.27 9.14
CA THR A 56 15.32 -3.43 7.93
C THR A 56 14.88 -2.06 7.45
N ARG A 57 15.28 -1.73 6.22
CA ARG A 57 14.69 -0.63 5.47
C ARG A 57 13.45 -1.16 4.75
N LEU A 58 12.31 -0.49 4.91
CA LEU A 58 11.07 -0.82 4.20
C LEU A 58 10.79 0.26 3.15
N GLU A 59 10.22 -0.13 2.02
CA GLU A 59 9.89 0.79 0.93
C GLU A 59 8.44 0.60 0.50
N LEU A 60 7.58 1.58 0.74
CA LEU A 60 6.19 1.53 0.31
C LEU A 60 6.10 1.65 -1.21
N GLN A 61 5.52 0.62 -1.84
CA GLN A 61 5.34 0.53 -3.29
C GLN A 61 3.90 0.87 -3.72
N GLN A 62 3.20 1.64 -2.89
CA GLN A 62 1.86 2.13 -3.15
C GLN A 62 1.62 3.46 -2.43
N PRO A 63 0.76 4.34 -2.95
CA PRO A 63 0.33 5.52 -2.22
C PRO A 63 -0.48 5.10 -0.98
N THR A 64 -0.35 5.87 0.10
CA THR A 64 -1.01 5.61 1.39
C THR A 64 -1.96 6.74 1.82
N PRO A 65 -2.86 7.24 0.96
CA PRO A 65 -3.73 8.37 1.30
C PRO A 65 -4.85 7.98 2.29
N ASP A 66 -5.07 6.68 2.50
CA ASP A 66 -6.15 6.16 3.33
C ASP A 66 -5.77 6.09 4.84
N PRO A 67 -6.76 6.02 5.74
CA PRO A 67 -6.52 6.05 7.19
C PRO A 67 -5.59 4.94 7.69
N PHE A 68 -5.72 3.71 7.18
CA PHE A 68 -4.83 2.61 7.54
C PHE A 68 -3.41 2.88 7.04
N GLY A 69 -3.25 3.32 5.79
CA GLY A 69 -1.95 3.65 5.20
C GLY A 69 -1.19 4.71 5.99
N GLN A 70 -1.87 5.80 6.37
CA GLN A 70 -1.30 6.85 7.21
C GLN A 70 -0.89 6.32 8.59
N ALA A 71 -1.75 5.54 9.24
CA ALA A 71 -1.46 4.94 10.53
C ALA A 71 -0.31 3.92 10.46
N LEU A 72 -0.19 3.17 9.36
CA LEU A 72 0.90 2.22 9.11
C LEU A 72 2.24 2.94 8.99
N VAL A 73 2.31 3.99 8.16
CA VAL A 73 3.51 4.83 8.01
C VAL A 73 3.97 5.38 9.35
N LYS A 74 3.04 5.97 10.11
CA LYS A 74 3.34 6.48 11.46
C LYS A 74 3.85 5.38 12.39
N SER A 75 3.14 4.26 12.46
CA SER A 75 3.48 3.16 13.37
C SER A 75 4.84 2.54 13.04
N LEU A 76 5.20 2.42 11.75
CA LEU A 76 6.51 1.93 11.32
C LEU A 76 7.63 2.88 11.74
N ARG A 77 7.44 4.19 11.60
CA ARG A 77 8.42 5.19 12.07
C ARG A 77 8.57 5.18 13.57
N ASP A 78 7.46 5.18 14.30
CA ASP A 78 7.44 5.14 15.76
C ASP A 78 8.12 3.85 16.28
N LYS A 79 8.06 2.75 15.52
CA LYS A 79 8.76 1.49 15.82
C LYS A 79 10.26 1.51 15.48
N GLY A 80 10.72 2.52 14.73
CA GLY A 80 12.13 2.71 14.39
C GLY A 80 12.56 2.13 13.04
N TYR A 81 11.63 1.84 12.12
CA TYR A 81 12.00 1.42 10.76
C TYR A 81 12.54 2.59 9.94
N ALA A 82 13.55 2.33 9.11
CA ALA A 82 13.89 3.20 8.00
C ALA A 82 12.86 3.01 6.88
N LEU A 83 11.96 3.98 6.68
CA LEU A 83 10.84 3.89 5.75
C LEU A 83 11.00 4.86 4.57
N LEU A 84 11.03 4.34 3.35
CA LEU A 84 10.86 5.11 2.12
C LEU A 84 9.37 5.10 1.73
N GLU A 85 8.74 6.26 1.66
CA GLU A 85 7.35 6.38 1.21
C GLU A 85 7.26 6.40 -0.33
N TYR A 86 6.09 6.03 -0.86
CA TYR A 86 5.85 6.00 -2.29
C TYR A 86 5.91 7.40 -2.90
N ALA A 87 6.77 7.58 -3.90
CA ALA A 87 6.78 8.75 -4.77
C ALA A 87 6.45 8.29 -6.20
N PRO A 88 5.42 8.85 -6.85
CA PRO A 88 5.11 8.49 -8.23
C PRO A 88 6.28 8.90 -9.16
N ALA A 89 6.58 8.04 -10.14
CA ALA A 89 7.60 8.33 -11.15
C ALA A 89 7.24 9.65 -11.86
N GLY A 90 8.05 10.70 -11.63
CA GLY A 90 7.80 12.06 -12.12
C GLY A 90 7.71 13.14 -11.03
N ALA A 91 7.58 12.77 -9.74
CA ALA A 91 7.59 13.73 -8.62
C ALA A 91 9.00 14.20 -8.21
N SER A 92 10.05 13.70 -8.85
CA SER A 92 11.42 14.18 -8.69
C SER A 92 11.66 15.44 -9.53
N THR A 93 11.12 16.57 -9.09
CA THR A 93 11.60 17.89 -9.51
C THR A 93 12.99 18.12 -8.89
N GLN A 94 14.01 18.03 -9.74
CA GLN A 94 15.30 18.74 -9.63
C GLN A 94 16.01 18.68 -8.26
N ALA A 95 16.84 17.66 -8.06
CA ALA A 95 18.07 17.87 -7.30
C ALA A 95 19.00 18.80 -8.11
N PRO A 96 19.72 19.76 -7.51
CA PRO A 96 20.64 20.59 -8.26
C PRO A 96 21.77 19.74 -8.83
N ALA A 97 21.77 19.58 -10.16
CA ALA A 97 22.91 19.08 -10.91
C ALA A 97 24.00 20.16 -10.87
N SER A 98 24.95 20.02 -9.95
CA SER A 98 26.19 20.80 -9.95
C SER A 98 27.31 20.01 -9.29
N ALA A 99 27.93 19.13 -10.06
CA ALA A 99 29.38 18.99 -10.22
C ALA A 99 29.68 17.67 -10.97
N ALA A 100 30.51 17.76 -12.00
CA ALA A 100 30.73 16.75 -13.00
C ALA A 100 31.81 15.70 -12.62
N SER A 101 31.67 14.52 -13.25
CA SER A 101 32.73 13.65 -13.80
C SER A 101 33.67 12.82 -12.90
N GLN A 102 33.67 11.51 -13.23
CA GLN A 102 34.75 10.50 -13.15
C GLN A 102 35.17 9.91 -11.79
N ALA A 103 34.84 8.62 -11.59
CA ALA A 103 35.83 7.54 -11.56
C ALA A 103 35.12 6.17 -11.58
N SER A 104 35.54 5.30 -12.50
CA SER A 104 35.19 3.88 -12.54
C SER A 104 35.78 3.18 -11.32
N ALA A 105 34.94 2.70 -10.41
CA ALA A 105 35.30 1.76 -9.36
C ALA A 105 34.55 0.44 -9.60
N PRO A 106 35.12 -0.74 -9.26
CA PRO A 106 34.49 -2.02 -9.54
C PRO A 106 33.15 -2.09 -8.80
N ALA A 107 32.12 -2.54 -9.52
CA ALA A 107 30.81 -2.80 -8.95
C ALA A 107 30.94 -3.80 -7.79
N THR A 108 31.02 -3.28 -6.56
CA THR A 108 30.72 -4.05 -5.38
C THR A 108 29.20 -4.12 -5.33
N THR A 109 28.65 -5.28 -5.71
CA THR A 109 27.23 -5.57 -5.64
C THR A 109 26.79 -5.61 -4.17
N ALA A 110 26.64 -4.44 -3.56
CA ALA A 110 25.78 -4.29 -2.41
C ALA A 110 24.36 -4.21 -2.97
N ALA A 111 23.60 -5.30 -2.86
CA ALA A 111 22.15 -5.25 -3.03
C ALA A 111 21.58 -4.35 -1.92
N SER A 112 21.61 -3.04 -2.16
CA SER A 112 21.33 -1.97 -1.20
C SER A 112 19.90 -1.44 -1.39
N GLY A 113 18.96 -2.30 -1.76
CA GLY A 113 17.54 -1.96 -1.89
C GLY A 113 16.82 -2.22 -0.58
N GLY A 114 15.96 -1.30 -0.14
CA GLY A 114 15.05 -1.61 0.96
C GLY A 114 14.05 -2.70 0.56
N LEU A 115 13.43 -3.34 1.54
CA LEU A 115 12.50 -4.42 1.34
C LEU A 115 11.13 -3.82 0.92
N PRO A 116 10.60 -4.17 -0.26
CA PRO A 116 9.36 -3.57 -0.75
C PRO A 116 8.19 -4.01 0.14
N LEU A 117 7.35 -3.05 0.50
CA LEU A 117 6.17 -3.21 1.34
C LEU A 117 4.92 -2.75 0.57
N ARG A 118 3.90 -3.60 0.59
CA ARG A 118 2.55 -3.30 0.09
C ARG A 118 1.52 -3.84 1.08
N TYR A 119 0.29 -3.35 0.99
CA TYR A 119 -0.83 -3.89 1.73
C TYR A 119 -2.12 -3.94 0.92
N VAL A 120 -2.96 -4.91 1.27
CA VAL A 120 -4.36 -4.99 0.88
C VAL A 120 -5.17 -5.12 2.16
N LEU A 121 -6.07 -4.16 2.38
CA LEU A 121 -7.09 -4.27 3.41
C LEU A 121 -8.45 -4.37 2.71
N ASP A 122 -9.07 -5.54 2.74
CA ASP A 122 -10.32 -5.83 2.05
C ASP A 122 -11.36 -6.50 2.95
N GLN A 123 -12.61 -6.52 2.50
CA GLN A 123 -13.69 -7.27 3.13
C GLN A 123 -13.72 -8.69 2.52
N ALA A 124 -13.76 -9.70 3.38
CA ALA A 124 -13.76 -11.10 2.98
C ALA A 124 -15.20 -11.64 2.98
N GLY A 125 -15.81 -11.68 1.80
CA GLY A 125 -17.19 -12.12 1.60
C GLY A 125 -18.22 -11.10 2.11
N ASP A 126 -19.46 -11.56 2.34
CA ASP A 126 -20.60 -10.67 2.64
C ASP A 126 -20.79 -10.37 4.14
N SER A 127 -19.80 -10.73 4.96
CA SER A 127 -19.86 -10.65 6.43
C SER A 127 -18.97 -9.53 6.99
N ASN A 128 -19.09 -9.23 8.29
CA ASN A 128 -18.20 -8.31 9.03
C ASN A 128 -16.74 -8.81 9.14
N LEU A 129 -16.33 -9.70 8.25
CA LEU A 129 -15.00 -10.27 8.16
C LEU A 129 -14.16 -9.44 7.19
N TYR A 130 -12.99 -9.05 7.66
CA TYR A 130 -12.02 -8.27 6.93
C TYR A 130 -10.70 -9.02 6.92
N ARG A 131 -9.85 -8.69 5.97
CA ARG A 131 -8.55 -9.31 5.83
C ARG A 131 -7.52 -8.24 5.56
N LEU A 132 -6.45 -8.29 6.34
CA LEU A 132 -5.24 -7.53 6.06
C LEU A 132 -4.19 -8.49 5.51
N THR A 133 -3.66 -8.16 4.34
CA THR A 133 -2.50 -8.83 3.75
C THR A 133 -1.38 -7.82 3.59
N LEU A 134 -0.24 -8.09 4.22
CA LEU A 134 1.01 -7.36 4.04
C LEU A 134 1.89 -8.16 3.09
N MET A 135 2.42 -7.52 2.07
CA MET A 135 3.38 -8.13 1.14
C MET A 135 4.73 -7.49 1.37
N VAL A 136 5.71 -8.31 1.74
CA VAL A 136 7.04 -7.87 2.11
C VAL A 136 8.06 -8.66 1.30
N GLY A 137 8.73 -8.01 0.35
CA GLY A 137 9.55 -8.72 -0.64
C GLY A 137 8.69 -9.72 -1.44
N ASN A 138 9.08 -10.99 -1.40
CA ASN A 138 8.37 -12.10 -2.03
C ASN A 138 7.37 -12.81 -1.10
N GLN A 139 7.25 -12.34 0.15
CA GLN A 139 6.43 -13.01 1.16
C GLN A 139 5.14 -12.26 1.41
N SER A 140 4.11 -13.00 1.83
CA SER A 140 2.85 -12.40 2.26
C SER A 140 2.50 -12.85 3.68
N ILE A 141 1.98 -11.91 4.47
CA ILE A 141 1.58 -12.11 5.86
C ILE A 141 0.14 -11.63 5.96
N THR A 142 -0.76 -12.54 6.28
CA THR A 142 -2.21 -12.29 6.24
C THR A 142 -2.85 -12.62 7.58
N ARG A 143 -3.82 -11.80 8.00
CA ARG A 143 -4.67 -12.09 9.16
C ARG A 143 -6.12 -11.66 8.94
N PRO A 144 -7.10 -12.48 9.34
CA PRO A 144 -8.50 -12.09 9.34
C PRO A 144 -8.88 -11.29 10.60
N TYR A 145 -9.83 -10.37 10.45
CA TYR A 145 -10.38 -9.52 11.50
C TYR A 145 -11.90 -9.49 11.40
N LEU A 146 -12.58 -9.38 12.54
CA LEU A 146 -14.01 -9.09 12.61
C LEU A 146 -14.20 -7.63 13.01
N ALA A 147 -15.08 -6.91 12.31
CA ALA A 147 -15.55 -5.62 12.79
C ALA A 147 -16.58 -5.83 13.91
N GLN A 148 -16.24 -5.38 15.11
CA GLN A 148 -17.10 -5.44 16.29
C GLN A 148 -16.93 -4.15 17.10
N ASN A 149 -18.06 -3.54 17.50
CA ASN A 149 -18.07 -2.30 18.29
C ASN A 149 -17.25 -1.15 17.68
N GLY A 150 -17.26 -1.00 16.35
CA GLY A 150 -16.49 0.04 15.65
C GLY A 150 -14.97 -0.21 15.58
N THR A 151 -14.51 -1.42 15.94
CA THR A 151 -13.07 -1.76 15.94
C THR A 151 -12.81 -3.06 15.20
N PHE A 152 -11.57 -3.26 14.75
CA PHE A 152 -11.09 -4.55 14.26
C PHE A 152 -10.64 -5.43 15.42
N ALA A 153 -11.35 -6.52 15.65
CA ALA A 153 -10.96 -7.61 16.54
C ALA A 153 -10.30 -8.72 15.72
N PRO A 154 -9.12 -9.22 16.09
CA PRO A 154 -8.53 -10.35 15.40
C PRO A 154 -9.42 -11.59 15.41
N ALA A 155 -9.58 -12.22 14.25
CA ALA A 155 -10.41 -13.41 14.08
C ALA A 155 -9.59 -14.69 13.82
N GLY A 156 -8.26 -14.58 13.89
CA GLY A 156 -7.33 -15.68 13.68
C GLY A 156 -5.88 -15.28 13.92
N TYR A 157 -4.96 -16.21 13.67
CA TYR A 157 -3.52 -15.97 13.72
C TYR A 157 -3.01 -15.33 12.43
N TRP A 158 -1.81 -14.76 12.50
CA TRP A 158 -1.05 -14.38 11.32
C TRP A 158 -0.58 -15.63 10.57
N VAL A 159 -0.85 -15.68 9.27
CA VAL A 159 -0.38 -16.72 8.37
C VAL A 159 0.65 -16.11 7.44
N ARG A 160 1.81 -16.77 7.30
CA ARG A 160 2.87 -16.38 6.37
C ARG A 160 2.93 -17.37 5.22
N LYS A 161 3.04 -16.85 4.00
CA LYS A 161 3.36 -17.62 2.80
C LYS A 161 4.73 -17.17 2.29
N GLU A 162 5.61 -18.15 2.07
CA GLU A 162 6.97 -17.98 1.53
C GLU A 162 7.03 -18.18 0.03
#